data_AF-A0A1S2K135-F1
#
_entry.id   AF-A0A1S2K135-F1
#
_cell.length_a   1.000
_cell.length_b   1.000
_cell.length_c   1.000
_cell.angle_alpha   90.00
_cell.angle_beta   90.00
_cell.angle_gamma   90.00
#
_symmetry.space_group_name_H-M   'P 1'
#
loop_
_entity.id
_entity.type
_entity.pdbx_description
1 polymer ?
#
loop_
_entity_poly.entity_id
_entity_poly.type
_entity_poly.pdbx_seq_one_letter_code
_entity_poly.pdbx_strand_id
1 'polypeptide(L)'
;MLNLPTTSTYTGLATPAAPNSFPELFGYHQARPLIADALESAPLLGIDGEGEPVAIDLDSDSPHVLISAASGGGKSVILRSIAAQALAAGNKVAFLDVKRHSHRWAKNLPGADYASTLPEIGDALVALGMEVHRRNEIVDSFPGPVEEAPVGERIIVVFEEMNATMGQLQALGRKLPRDKYDAIDALGDIMFMGRAAKMHVVAVAQYATAAALGGGDIRENFSTRILIRYSDRAWKMLTDVWPPQPSPEEPGRGMVCRAGKARETQFLYLSEEEAATLVREAHRARNGADAAEPARRDRRQARQEAFRRTLEGRMALHRQGRL
;
A
#
# COMPACT_ATOMS: atom_id res chain seq x y z
N MET A 1 9.26 -29.52 -11.60
CA MET A 1 9.00 -28.34 -12.45
C MET A 1 7.53 -28.00 -12.30
N LEU A 2 7.23 -27.08 -11.37
CA LEU A 2 5.88 -26.59 -11.12
C LEU A 2 5.81 -25.19 -11.73
N ASN A 3 5.02 -25.05 -12.79
CA ASN A 3 4.68 -23.76 -13.37
C ASN A 3 3.88 -22.96 -12.33
N LEU A 4 4.46 -21.87 -11.82
CA LEU A 4 3.74 -20.87 -11.06
C LEU A 4 2.95 -20.00 -12.04
N PRO A 5 1.63 -19.82 -11.89
CA PRO A 5 0.86 -18.99 -12.79
C PRO A 5 1.16 -17.51 -12.52
N THR A 6 1.59 -16.80 -13.57
CA THR A 6 1.62 -15.34 -13.66
C THR A 6 0.21 -14.79 -13.91
N THR A 7 -0.69 -14.98 -12.96
CA THR A 7 -2.09 -14.53 -13.07
C THR A 7 -2.37 -13.43 -12.07
N SER A 8 -2.63 -12.24 -12.61
CA SER A 8 -3.28 -11.12 -11.91
C SER A 8 -4.46 -11.64 -11.07
N THR A 9 -4.50 -11.27 -9.79
CA THR A 9 -5.57 -11.62 -8.83
C THR A 9 -6.86 -10.85 -9.07
N TYR A 10 -6.88 -9.89 -10.00
CA TYR A 10 -8.08 -9.13 -10.35
C TYR A 10 -8.93 -9.89 -11.36
N THR A 11 -9.75 -10.81 -10.85
CA THR A 11 -10.73 -11.58 -11.62
C THR A 11 -11.94 -10.77 -12.07
N GLY A 12 -11.97 -9.45 -11.80
CA GLY A 12 -13.13 -8.56 -11.99
C GLY A 12 -13.99 -8.91 -13.20
N LEU A 13 -15.12 -9.56 -12.92
CA LEU A 13 -16.27 -9.59 -13.80
C LEU A 13 -16.94 -8.21 -13.66
N ALA A 14 -17.40 -7.66 -14.78
CA ALA A 14 -18.39 -6.59 -14.72
C ALA A 14 -19.55 -7.09 -13.83
N THR A 15 -19.92 -6.36 -12.79
CA THR A 15 -21.05 -6.77 -11.95
C THR A 15 -22.35 -6.66 -12.76
N PRO A 16 -23.14 -7.74 -12.82
CA PRO A 16 -24.54 -7.61 -12.48
C PRO A 16 -24.84 -8.54 -11.30
N ALA A 17 -24.95 -7.96 -10.11
CA ALA A 17 -25.56 -8.62 -8.96
C ALA A 17 -26.51 -7.62 -8.31
N ALA A 18 -27.71 -8.10 -7.97
CA ALA A 18 -28.84 -7.29 -7.55
C ALA A 18 -28.50 -6.40 -6.34
N PRO A 19 -29.08 -5.19 -6.22
CA PRO A 19 -28.73 -4.14 -5.24
C PRO A 19 -28.88 -4.49 -3.74
N ASN A 20 -29.20 -5.74 -3.37
CA ASN A 20 -29.58 -6.15 -2.01
C ASN A 20 -28.52 -6.95 -1.23
N SER A 21 -27.25 -6.98 -1.64
CA SER A 21 -26.26 -7.91 -1.06
C SER A 21 -25.03 -7.27 -0.38
N PHE A 22 -24.83 -5.96 -0.52
CA PHE A 22 -23.79 -5.23 0.23
C PHE A 22 -24.22 -4.95 1.67
N PRO A 23 -23.32 -5.02 2.67
CA PRO A 23 -23.63 -4.50 3.99
C PRO A 23 -23.67 -2.97 4.00
N GLU A 24 -24.42 -2.40 4.94
CA GLU A 24 -24.45 -0.96 5.18
C GLU A 24 -23.07 -0.43 5.63
N LEU A 25 -22.35 -1.24 6.41
CA LEU A 25 -21.01 -0.94 6.90
C LEU A 25 -20.17 -2.22 6.88
N PHE A 26 -19.01 -2.17 6.22
CA PHE A 26 -17.98 -3.19 6.34
C PHE A 26 -16.93 -2.73 7.36
N GLY A 27 -17.11 -3.12 8.62
CA GLY A 27 -16.32 -2.62 9.76
C GLY A 27 -15.14 -3.51 10.14
N TYR A 28 -14.27 -3.00 11.02
CA TYR A 28 -13.05 -3.69 11.45
C TYR A 28 -13.27 -5.13 11.91
N HIS A 29 -14.26 -5.39 12.78
CA HIS A 29 -14.50 -6.73 13.33
C HIS A 29 -14.73 -7.78 12.23
N GLN A 30 -15.52 -7.43 11.20
CA GLN A 30 -15.78 -8.31 10.05
C GLN A 30 -14.53 -8.46 9.17
N ALA A 31 -13.75 -7.39 9.04
CA ALA A 31 -12.56 -7.37 8.19
C ALA A 31 -11.32 -8.05 8.80
N ARG A 32 -11.24 -8.20 10.13
CA ARG A 32 -10.07 -8.77 10.83
C ARG A 32 -9.52 -10.06 10.21
N PRO A 33 -10.31 -11.12 9.97
CA PRO A 33 -9.80 -12.33 9.33
C PRO A 33 -9.28 -12.06 7.91
N LEU A 34 -10.00 -11.27 7.12
CA LEU A 34 -9.62 -10.93 5.75
C LEU A 34 -8.33 -10.09 5.69
N ILE A 35 -8.12 -9.20 6.66
CA ILE A 35 -6.87 -8.42 6.80
C ILE A 35 -5.71 -9.35 7.18
N ALA A 36 -5.94 -10.33 8.05
CA ALA A 36 -4.90 -11.28 8.46
C ALA A 36 -4.47 -12.22 7.32
N ASP A 37 -5.39 -12.56 6.43
CA ASP A 37 -5.14 -13.39 5.24
C ASP A 37 -4.64 -12.58 4.02
N ALA A 38 -4.70 -11.26 4.07
CA ALA A 38 -4.27 -10.38 2.98
C ALA A 38 -2.75 -10.48 2.76
N LEU A 39 -2.33 -10.40 1.50
CA LEU A 39 -0.91 -10.26 1.17
C LEU A 39 -0.40 -8.91 1.67
N GLU A 40 0.87 -8.88 2.07
CA GLU A 40 1.54 -7.65 2.51
C GLU A 40 1.51 -6.55 1.43
N SER A 41 1.52 -6.94 0.15
CA SER A 41 1.38 -6.05 -1.01
C SER A 41 -0.05 -5.73 -1.40
N ALA A 42 -1.04 -6.48 -0.91
CA ALA A 42 -2.42 -6.40 -1.35
C ALA A 42 -3.38 -6.01 -0.22
N PRO A 43 -3.32 -4.75 0.28
CA PRO A 43 -4.23 -4.30 1.33
C PRO A 43 -5.70 -4.47 0.91
N LEU A 44 -6.51 -4.95 1.85
CA LEU A 44 -7.95 -5.08 1.68
C LEU A 44 -8.57 -3.69 1.57
N LEU A 45 -9.28 -3.45 0.47
CA LEU A 45 -10.07 -2.24 0.31
C LEU A 45 -11.46 -2.37 0.88
N GLY A 46 -12.08 -3.54 0.74
CA GLY A 46 -13.49 -3.75 1.06
C GLY A 46 -14.00 -5.09 0.55
N ILE A 47 -15.30 -5.18 0.35
CA ILE A 47 -15.99 -6.35 -0.24
C ILE A 47 -16.95 -5.89 -1.33
N ASP A 48 -17.22 -6.78 -2.29
CA ASP A 48 -18.25 -6.54 -3.30
C ASP A 48 -19.64 -7.04 -2.85
N GLY A 49 -20.59 -7.03 -3.77
CA GLY A 49 -21.96 -7.45 -3.50
C GLY A 49 -22.07 -8.94 -3.16
N GLU A 50 -21.12 -9.78 -3.51
CA GLU A 50 -21.14 -11.21 -3.14
C GLU A 50 -20.47 -11.46 -1.78
N GLY A 51 -19.94 -10.40 -1.15
CA GLY A 51 -19.13 -10.51 0.07
C GLY A 51 -17.68 -10.90 -0.22
N GLU A 52 -17.28 -10.94 -1.49
CA GLU A 52 -15.95 -11.33 -1.89
C GLU A 52 -14.94 -10.19 -1.64
N PRO A 53 -13.75 -10.48 -1.11
CA PRO A 53 -12.73 -9.47 -0.87
C PRO A 53 -12.33 -8.70 -2.13
N VAL A 54 -12.18 -7.38 -1.96
CA VAL A 54 -11.62 -6.48 -2.96
C VAL A 54 -10.32 -5.90 -2.39
N ALA A 55 -9.21 -6.13 -3.08
CA ALA A 55 -7.87 -5.65 -2.71
C ALA A 55 -7.15 -5.08 -3.94
N ILE A 56 -6.03 -4.39 -3.71
CA ILE A 56 -5.12 -3.93 -4.78
C ILE A 56 -3.73 -4.45 -4.47
N ASP A 57 -3.18 -5.32 -5.32
CA ASP A 57 -1.78 -5.74 -5.18
C ASP A 57 -0.82 -4.66 -5.71
N LEU A 58 -0.10 -4.01 -4.82
CA LEU A 58 0.83 -2.94 -5.15
C LEU A 58 2.04 -3.41 -5.99
N ASP A 59 2.33 -4.72 -6.01
CA ASP A 59 3.39 -5.28 -6.84
C ASP A 59 2.91 -5.55 -8.27
N SER A 60 1.80 -6.28 -8.41
CA SER A 60 1.31 -6.75 -9.71
C SER A 60 0.28 -5.83 -10.36
N ASP A 61 -0.46 -5.04 -9.58
CA ASP A 61 -1.64 -4.35 -10.06
C ASP A 61 -1.42 -2.89 -10.44
N SER A 62 -0.85 -2.12 -9.53
CA SER A 62 -0.55 -0.71 -9.73
C SER A 62 0.50 -0.25 -8.72
N PRO A 63 1.54 0.49 -9.13
CA PRO A 63 2.46 1.05 -8.16
C PRO A 63 1.81 2.21 -7.40
N HIS A 64 0.78 2.86 -7.95
CA HIS A 64 0.13 4.01 -7.32
C HIS A 64 -1.40 3.92 -7.40
N VAL A 65 -2.09 4.46 -6.41
CA VAL A 65 -3.56 4.45 -6.31
C VAL A 65 -4.07 5.88 -6.25
N LEU A 66 -5.03 6.19 -7.12
CA LEU A 66 -5.72 7.49 -7.09
C LEU A 66 -7.10 7.32 -6.48
N ILE A 67 -7.44 8.16 -5.51
CA ILE A 67 -8.77 8.24 -4.90
C ILE A 67 -9.41 9.55 -5.32
N SER A 68 -10.48 9.45 -6.09
CA SER A 68 -11.35 10.58 -6.43
C SER A 68 -12.66 10.46 -5.67
N ALA A 69 -12.94 11.46 -4.84
CA ALA A 69 -14.27 11.57 -4.25
C ALA A 69 -14.70 13.01 -4.03
N ALA A 70 -16.01 13.24 -4.00
CA ALA A 70 -16.59 14.48 -3.48
C ALA A 70 -16.34 14.62 -1.97
N SER A 71 -16.44 15.85 -1.43
CA SER A 71 -16.29 16.10 0.01
C SER A 71 -17.24 15.23 0.84
N GLY A 72 -16.78 14.75 2.00
CA GLY A 72 -17.54 13.82 2.84
C GLY A 72 -17.70 12.39 2.30
N GLY A 73 -17.09 12.04 1.16
CA GLY A 73 -17.17 10.72 0.55
C GLY A 73 -16.24 9.64 1.15
N GLY A 74 -15.73 9.80 2.37
CA GLY A 74 -14.93 8.75 3.04
C GLY A 74 -13.47 8.58 2.58
N LYS A 75 -12.89 9.55 1.84
CA LYS A 75 -11.51 9.49 1.33
C LYS A 75 -10.46 9.15 2.39
N SER A 76 -10.48 9.89 3.50
CA SER A 76 -9.51 9.69 4.58
C SER A 76 -9.73 8.35 5.31
N VAL A 77 -10.92 7.75 5.22
CA VAL A 77 -11.18 6.40 5.75
C VAL A 77 -10.47 5.35 4.90
N ILE A 78 -10.51 5.47 3.57
CA ILE A 78 -9.82 4.54 2.66
C ILE A 78 -8.30 4.70 2.76
N LEU A 79 -7.81 5.94 2.78
CA LEU A 79 -6.39 6.19 3.03
C LEU A 79 -5.94 5.57 4.35
N ARG A 80 -6.74 5.75 5.42
CA ARG A 80 -6.48 5.17 6.72
C ARG A 80 -6.48 3.64 6.68
N SER A 81 -7.44 3.01 6.00
CA SER A 81 -7.54 1.55 5.95
C SER A 81 -6.33 0.92 5.23
N ILE A 82 -5.89 1.51 4.12
CA ILE A 82 -4.68 1.08 3.40
C ILE A 82 -3.43 1.30 4.28
N ALA A 83 -3.28 2.50 4.85
CA ALA A 83 -2.11 2.85 5.64
C ALA A 83 -1.98 2.03 6.92
N ALA A 84 -3.08 1.78 7.62
CA ALA A 84 -3.08 0.98 8.83
C ALA A 84 -2.65 -0.46 8.56
N GLN A 85 -3.13 -1.05 7.45
CA GLN A 85 -2.70 -2.39 7.03
C GLN A 85 -1.22 -2.43 6.66
N ALA A 86 -0.71 -1.43 5.94
CA ALA A 86 0.71 -1.35 5.61
C ALA A 86 1.60 -1.26 6.85
N LEU A 87 1.30 -0.36 7.78
CA LEU A 87 2.01 -0.24 9.06
C LEU A 87 1.89 -1.53 9.88
N ALA A 88 0.71 -2.16 9.87
CA ALA A 88 0.49 -3.44 10.54
C ALA A 88 1.24 -4.60 9.88
N ALA A 89 1.58 -4.53 8.59
CA ALA A 89 2.45 -5.51 7.94
C ALA A 89 3.95 -5.24 8.20
N GLY A 90 4.31 -4.09 8.80
CA GLY A 90 5.70 -3.71 9.07
C GLY A 90 6.29 -2.72 8.08
N ASN A 91 5.49 -2.22 7.15
CA ASN A 91 5.91 -1.22 6.18
C ASN A 91 5.97 0.18 6.78
N LYS A 92 6.53 1.10 6.00
CA LYS A 92 6.58 2.53 6.34
C LYS A 92 5.49 3.29 5.60
N VAL A 93 4.94 4.30 6.25
CA VAL A 93 3.96 5.20 5.64
C VAL A 93 4.35 6.64 5.90
N ALA A 94 4.51 7.41 4.82
CA ALA A 94 4.70 8.86 4.87
C ALA A 94 3.35 9.55 4.61
N PHE A 95 2.82 10.24 5.62
CA PHE A 95 1.58 11.00 5.53
C PHE A 95 1.88 12.44 5.14
N LEU A 96 1.48 12.84 3.93
CA LEU A 96 1.51 14.22 3.45
C LEU A 96 0.11 14.81 3.60
N ASP A 97 -0.15 15.46 4.74
CA ASP A 97 -1.49 15.96 5.10
C ASP A 97 -1.47 17.47 5.32
N VAL A 98 -1.68 18.21 4.23
CA VAL A 98 -1.77 19.68 4.25
C VAL A 98 -2.95 20.18 5.09
N LYS A 99 -3.99 19.35 5.30
CA LYS A 99 -5.15 19.68 6.14
C LYS A 99 -4.81 19.55 7.64
N ARG A 100 -3.76 18.80 7.99
CA ARG A 100 -3.24 18.58 9.36
C ARG A 100 -4.13 17.76 10.29
N HIS A 101 -5.32 17.37 9.84
CA HIS A 101 -6.32 16.72 10.70
C HIS A 101 -6.87 15.41 10.14
N SER A 102 -6.52 15.01 8.92
CA SER A 102 -7.09 13.80 8.28
C SER A 102 -6.52 12.51 8.86
N HIS A 103 -5.26 12.52 9.28
CA HIS A 103 -4.52 11.33 9.70
C HIS A 103 -3.85 11.45 11.07
N ARG A 104 -4.39 12.26 11.98
CA ARG A 104 -3.79 12.50 13.31
C ARG A 104 -3.55 11.22 14.11
N TRP A 105 -4.38 10.21 13.89
CA TRP A 105 -4.27 8.86 14.46
C TRP A 105 -2.90 8.21 14.24
N ALA A 106 -2.22 8.54 13.14
CA ALA A 106 -0.94 7.95 12.76
C ALA A 106 0.26 8.59 13.47
N LYS A 107 0.08 9.75 14.11
CA LYS A 107 1.18 10.43 14.82
C LYS A 107 1.73 9.54 15.93
N ASN A 108 3.05 9.35 15.93
CA ASN A 108 3.78 8.51 16.89
C ASN A 108 3.49 7.01 16.77
N LEU A 109 2.92 6.54 15.66
CA LEU A 109 2.87 5.10 15.38
C LEU A 109 4.21 4.62 14.78
N PRO A 110 4.67 3.39 15.12
CA PRO A 110 5.86 2.81 14.52
C PRO A 110 5.74 2.74 12.99
N GLY A 111 6.76 3.21 12.28
CA GLY A 111 6.79 3.24 10.80
C GLY A 111 5.98 4.37 10.15
N ALA A 112 5.36 5.26 10.93
CA ALA A 112 4.59 6.39 10.40
C ALA A 112 5.37 7.70 10.50
N ASP A 113 5.67 8.30 9.35
CA ASP A 113 6.22 9.65 9.23
C ASP A 113 5.11 10.63 8.85
N TYR A 114 5.12 11.84 9.41
CA TYR A 114 4.02 12.81 9.23
C TYR A 114 4.53 14.20 8.85
N ALA A 115 4.08 14.70 7.70
CA ALA A 115 4.33 16.04 7.21
C ALA A 115 3.00 16.81 7.08
N SER A 116 2.93 17.99 7.68
CA SER A 116 1.68 18.74 7.88
C SER A 116 1.77 20.21 7.47
N THR A 117 2.97 20.71 7.22
CA THR A 117 3.21 22.03 6.65
C THR A 117 3.76 21.89 5.23
N LEU A 118 3.57 22.92 4.40
CA LEU A 118 4.07 22.90 3.03
C LEU A 118 5.60 22.67 2.97
N PRO A 119 6.44 23.30 3.82
CA PRO A 119 7.86 22.97 3.89
C PRO A 119 8.13 21.52 4.27
N GLU A 120 7.49 21.01 5.33
CA GLU A 120 7.63 19.59 5.74
C GLU A 120 7.26 18.62 4.62
N ILE A 121 6.18 18.92 3.88
CA ILE A 121 5.72 18.08 2.77
C ILE A 121 6.74 18.13 1.62
N GLY A 122 7.27 19.32 1.31
CA GLY A 122 8.30 19.48 0.29
C GLY A 122 9.58 18.70 0.63
N ASP A 123 10.06 18.85 1.87
CA ASP A 123 11.26 18.15 2.37
C ASP A 123 11.05 16.64 2.40
N ALA A 124 9.87 16.17 2.83
CA ALA A 124 9.51 14.76 2.82
C ALA A 124 9.51 14.17 1.40
N LEU A 125 8.91 14.88 0.43
CA LEU A 125 8.93 14.45 -0.97
C LEU A 125 10.35 14.36 -1.52
N VAL A 126 11.19 15.38 -1.28
CA VAL A 126 12.60 15.35 -1.70
C VAL A 126 13.33 14.15 -1.09
N ALA A 127 13.15 13.89 0.21
CA ALA A 127 13.77 12.74 0.87
C ALA A 127 13.29 11.40 0.29
N LEU A 128 12.00 11.28 -0.02
CA LEU A 128 11.42 10.10 -0.68
C LEU A 128 11.94 9.94 -2.13
N GLY A 129 12.15 11.04 -2.85
CA GLY A 129 12.78 11.05 -4.17
C GLY A 129 14.22 10.52 -4.12
N MET A 130 15.00 10.99 -3.15
CA MET A 130 16.35 10.44 -2.94
C MET A 130 16.33 8.95 -2.56
N GLU A 131 15.35 8.51 -1.77
CA GLU A 131 15.20 7.10 -1.39
C GLU A 131 14.85 6.22 -2.59
N VAL A 132 14.01 6.69 -3.54
CA VAL A 132 13.71 5.90 -4.74
C VAL A 132 14.96 5.70 -5.60
N HIS A 133 15.83 6.71 -5.72
CA HIS A 133 17.12 6.58 -6.40
C HIS A 133 18.03 5.57 -5.71
N ARG A 134 18.23 5.71 -4.40
CA ARG A 134 19.05 4.78 -3.60
C ARG A 134 18.58 3.34 -3.72
N ARG A 135 17.26 3.10 -3.72
CA ARG A 135 16.69 1.76 -3.88
C ARG A 135 16.86 1.22 -5.30
N ASN A 136 16.75 2.07 -6.31
CA ASN A 136 17.00 1.64 -7.69
C ASN A 136 18.48 1.31 -7.94
N GLU A 137 19.42 1.97 -7.27
CA GLU A 137 20.84 1.55 -7.29
C GLU A 137 21.04 0.13 -6.73
N ILE A 138 20.28 -0.24 -5.68
CA ILE A 138 20.28 -1.61 -5.14
C ILE A 138 19.71 -2.59 -6.17
N VAL A 139 18.59 -2.23 -6.81
CA VAL A 139 17.97 -3.08 -7.85
C VAL A 139 18.93 -3.29 -9.02
N ASP A 140 19.56 -2.23 -9.53
CA ASP A 140 20.52 -2.28 -10.64
C ASP A 140 21.73 -3.17 -10.32
N SER A 141 22.20 -3.10 -9.07
CA SER A 141 23.33 -3.91 -8.59
C SER A 141 22.95 -5.35 -8.20
N PHE A 142 21.65 -5.70 -8.17
CA PHE A 142 21.19 -6.99 -7.70
C PHE A 142 21.26 -8.05 -8.83
N PRO A 143 21.96 -9.17 -8.64
CA PRO A 143 22.18 -10.16 -9.71
C PRO A 143 20.96 -11.06 -10.00
N GLY A 144 19.93 -11.02 -9.16
CA GLY A 144 18.73 -11.85 -9.26
C GLY A 144 17.54 -11.14 -9.93
N PRO A 145 16.35 -11.74 -9.89
CA PRO A 145 15.11 -11.10 -10.33
C PRO A 145 14.89 -9.76 -9.61
N VAL A 146 14.39 -8.75 -10.33
CA VAL A 146 14.20 -7.39 -9.82
C VAL A 146 13.31 -7.36 -8.57
N GLU A 147 12.29 -8.21 -8.54
CA GLU A 147 11.29 -8.28 -7.46
C GLU A 147 11.87 -8.83 -6.14
N GLU A 148 12.98 -9.58 -6.24
CA GLU A 148 13.70 -10.16 -5.11
C GLU A 148 14.80 -9.24 -4.56
N ALA A 149 15.06 -8.10 -5.20
CA ALA A 149 16.07 -7.15 -4.76
C ALA A 149 15.78 -6.68 -3.32
N PRO A 150 16.80 -6.68 -2.42
CA PRO A 150 16.62 -6.39 -1.00
C PRO A 150 16.57 -4.87 -0.73
N VAL A 151 15.57 -4.19 -1.30
CA VAL A 151 15.41 -2.73 -1.22
C VAL A 151 14.91 -2.22 0.14
N GLY A 152 14.54 -3.11 1.05
CA GLY A 152 13.99 -2.81 2.38
C GLY A 152 12.46 -2.93 2.45
N GLU A 153 11.86 -2.42 3.54
CA GLU A 153 10.40 -2.44 3.70
C GLU A 153 9.70 -1.56 2.66
N ARG A 154 8.47 -1.90 2.29
CA ARG A 154 7.66 -1.07 1.37
C ARG A 154 7.42 0.31 2.01
N ILE A 155 7.42 1.35 1.17
CA ILE A 155 7.04 2.70 1.58
C ILE A 155 5.76 3.09 0.85
N ILE A 156 4.72 3.46 1.62
CA ILE A 156 3.50 4.05 1.07
C ILE A 156 3.47 5.54 1.38
N VAL A 157 3.37 6.37 0.35
CA VAL A 157 3.18 7.80 0.45
C VAL A 157 1.68 8.09 0.39
N VAL A 158 1.09 8.43 1.52
CA VAL A 158 -0.30 8.87 1.62
C VAL A 158 -0.35 10.37 1.33
N PHE A 159 -0.83 10.74 0.14
CA PHE A 159 -0.92 12.14 -0.27
C PHE A 159 -2.36 12.65 -0.16
N GLU A 160 -2.68 13.24 0.99
CA GLU A 160 -4.00 13.82 1.25
C GLU A 160 -4.14 15.17 0.52
N GLU A 161 -5.19 15.29 -0.29
CA GLU A 161 -5.51 16.49 -1.08
C GLU A 161 -4.35 16.96 -1.99
N MET A 162 -3.80 16.04 -2.77
CA MET A 162 -2.65 16.27 -3.65
C MET A 162 -2.85 17.47 -4.58
N ASN A 163 -4.04 17.64 -5.18
CA ASN A 163 -4.31 18.74 -6.10
C ASN A 163 -4.03 20.14 -5.51
N ALA A 164 -4.43 20.37 -4.25
CA ALA A 164 -4.23 21.67 -3.61
C ALA A 164 -2.75 21.89 -3.26
N THR A 165 -2.10 20.84 -2.75
CA THR A 165 -0.69 20.88 -2.34
C THR A 165 0.25 21.05 -3.52
N MET A 166 -0.01 20.38 -4.64
CA MET A 166 0.85 20.44 -5.85
C MET A 166 0.97 21.86 -6.41
N GLY A 167 -0.13 22.62 -6.46
CA GLY A 167 -0.08 24.02 -6.92
C GLY A 167 0.80 24.90 -6.03
N GLN A 168 0.81 24.64 -4.71
CA GLN A 168 1.65 25.34 -3.76
C GLN A 168 3.13 24.92 -3.85
N LEU A 169 3.40 23.62 -4.03
CA LEU A 169 4.75 23.09 -4.22
C LEU A 169 5.37 23.61 -5.52
N GLN A 170 4.62 23.65 -6.63
CA GLN A 170 5.07 24.25 -7.89
C GLN A 170 5.43 25.74 -7.72
N ALA A 171 4.62 26.49 -6.96
CA ALA A 171 4.91 27.90 -6.68
C ALA A 171 6.16 28.09 -5.81
N LEU A 172 6.45 27.14 -4.91
CA LEU A 172 7.68 27.12 -4.12
C LEU A 172 8.89 26.76 -4.99
N GLY A 173 8.79 25.71 -5.82
CA GLY A 173 9.84 25.26 -6.73
C GLY A 173 10.30 26.34 -7.71
N ARG A 174 9.37 27.16 -8.24
CA ARG A 174 9.71 28.32 -9.09
C ARG A 174 10.61 29.37 -8.42
N LYS A 175 10.71 29.37 -7.08
CA LYS A 175 11.60 30.26 -6.32
C LYS A 175 12.98 29.65 -6.07
N LEU A 176 13.15 28.35 -6.33
CA LEU A 176 14.43 27.66 -6.23
C LEU A 176 15.30 27.93 -7.46
N PRO A 177 16.63 27.84 -7.34
CA PRO A 177 17.53 27.74 -8.49
C PRO A 177 17.07 26.65 -9.48
N ARG A 178 17.21 26.88 -10.79
CA ARG A 178 16.67 25.99 -11.83
C ARG A 178 17.29 24.59 -11.86
N ASP A 179 18.47 24.42 -11.27
CA ASP A 179 19.24 23.19 -11.19
C ASP A 179 18.99 22.41 -9.89
N LYS A 180 18.14 22.93 -9.00
CA LYS A 180 17.79 22.25 -7.75
C LYS A 180 16.71 21.22 -7.99
N TYR A 181 16.99 20.00 -7.55
CA TYR A 181 16.00 18.96 -7.37
C TYR A 181 14.94 19.40 -6.34
N ASP A 182 13.67 19.37 -6.73
CA ASP A 182 12.57 19.81 -5.89
C ASP A 182 11.51 18.72 -5.63
N ALA A 183 10.45 19.09 -4.92
CA ALA A 183 9.38 18.16 -4.54
C ALA A 183 8.56 17.64 -5.74
N ILE A 184 8.50 18.39 -6.85
CA ILE A 184 7.81 18.00 -8.07
C ILE A 184 8.66 16.98 -8.83
N ASP A 185 9.97 17.22 -8.95
CA ASP A 185 10.92 16.25 -9.51
C ASP A 185 10.86 14.95 -8.70
N ALA A 186 10.89 15.06 -7.37
CA ALA A 186 10.85 13.91 -6.47
C ALA A 186 9.57 13.11 -6.57
N LEU A 187 8.41 13.76 -6.65
CA LEU A 187 7.15 13.05 -6.90
C LEU A 187 7.19 12.36 -8.25
N GLY A 188 7.71 13.01 -9.29
CA GLY A 188 7.91 12.43 -10.61
C GLY A 188 8.71 11.13 -10.54
N ASP A 189 9.87 11.16 -9.92
CA ASP A 189 10.75 9.98 -9.77
C ASP A 189 10.06 8.83 -9.04
N ILE A 190 9.33 9.11 -7.94
CA ILE A 190 8.57 8.08 -7.23
C ILE A 190 7.50 7.48 -8.15
N MET A 191 6.78 8.32 -8.92
CA MET A 191 5.71 7.88 -9.80
C MET A 191 6.20 7.05 -10.99
N PHE A 192 7.42 7.27 -11.48
CA PHE A 192 7.99 6.55 -12.63
C PHE A 192 8.91 5.38 -12.23
N MET A 193 9.59 5.47 -11.09
CA MET A 193 10.65 4.54 -10.68
C MET A 193 10.33 3.81 -9.36
N GLY A 194 9.14 4.02 -8.79
CA GLY A 194 8.76 3.49 -7.48
C GLY A 194 8.51 1.98 -7.42
N ARG A 195 8.09 1.34 -8.54
CA ARG A 195 7.67 -0.07 -8.53
C ARG A 195 8.75 -1.02 -8.04
N ALA A 196 9.91 -1.05 -8.71
CA ALA A 196 11.01 -1.94 -8.32
C ALA A 196 11.59 -1.57 -6.94
N ALA A 197 11.50 -0.29 -6.56
CA ALA A 197 11.89 0.22 -5.26
C ALA A 197 10.87 -0.05 -4.13
N LYS A 198 9.73 -0.69 -4.41
CA LYS A 198 8.62 -0.89 -3.45
C LYS A 198 8.17 0.42 -2.79
N MET A 199 8.04 1.47 -3.61
CA MET A 199 7.56 2.79 -3.22
C MET A 199 6.28 3.14 -3.97
N HIS A 200 5.22 3.41 -3.23
CA HIS A 200 3.87 3.55 -3.77
C HIS A 200 3.25 4.86 -3.30
N VAL A 201 2.39 5.44 -4.13
CA VAL A 201 1.70 6.70 -3.82
C VAL A 201 0.21 6.40 -3.81
N VAL A 202 -0.45 6.68 -2.68
CA VAL A 202 -1.91 6.61 -2.56
C VAL A 202 -2.40 8.05 -2.37
N ALA A 203 -2.91 8.63 -3.46
CA ALA A 203 -3.20 10.05 -3.52
C ALA A 203 -4.68 10.35 -3.61
N VAL A 204 -5.11 11.41 -2.95
CA VAL A 204 -6.45 11.98 -3.09
C VAL A 204 -6.42 13.14 -4.08
N ALA A 205 -7.15 13.02 -5.18
CA ALA A 205 -7.37 14.11 -6.13
C ALA A 205 -8.70 13.96 -6.85
N GLN A 206 -9.49 15.04 -6.93
CA GLN A 206 -10.83 15.01 -7.52
C GLN A 206 -10.83 14.68 -9.01
N TYR A 207 -10.01 15.37 -9.78
CA TYR A 207 -9.98 15.22 -11.25
C TYR A 207 -8.59 14.88 -11.78
N ALA A 208 -7.59 14.86 -10.90
CA ALA A 208 -6.21 14.49 -11.20
C ALA A 208 -5.74 15.02 -12.57
N THR A 209 -6.00 16.31 -12.84
CA THR A 209 -5.75 16.87 -14.17
C THR A 209 -4.24 16.86 -14.44
N ALA A 210 -3.83 16.73 -15.71
CA ALA A 210 -2.41 16.67 -16.07
C ALA A 210 -1.62 17.86 -15.48
N ALA A 211 -2.18 19.07 -15.53
CA ALA A 211 -1.57 20.26 -14.92
C ALA A 211 -1.45 20.18 -13.39
N ALA A 212 -2.42 19.55 -12.70
CA ALA A 212 -2.41 19.39 -11.25
C ALA A 212 -1.48 18.26 -10.77
N LEU A 213 -1.18 17.29 -11.64
CA LEU A 213 -0.28 16.17 -11.35
C LEU A 213 1.17 16.41 -11.78
N GLY A 214 1.45 17.48 -12.53
CA GLY A 214 2.78 17.73 -13.10
C GLY A 214 3.03 17.12 -14.47
N GLY A 215 2.00 16.57 -15.13
CA GLY A 215 2.08 15.99 -16.48
C GLY A 215 0.96 15.00 -16.78
N GLY A 216 0.74 14.68 -18.06
CA GLY A 216 -0.20 13.64 -18.47
C GLY A 216 0.29 12.24 -18.07
N ASP A 217 1.59 12.00 -18.21
CA ASP A 217 2.23 10.70 -17.97
C ASP A 217 2.16 10.28 -16.50
N ILE A 218 2.22 11.23 -15.56
CA ILE A 218 2.06 10.96 -14.12
C ILE A 218 0.66 10.41 -13.79
N ARG A 219 -0.38 10.84 -14.52
CA ARG A 219 -1.74 10.32 -14.32
C ARG A 219 -1.87 8.86 -14.71
N GLU A 220 -1.17 8.44 -15.75
CA GLU A 220 -1.23 7.07 -16.25
C GLU A 220 -0.56 6.08 -15.29
N ASN A 221 0.36 6.55 -14.44
CA ASN A 221 0.96 5.74 -13.38
C ASN A 221 -0.02 5.37 -12.24
N PHE A 222 -1.17 6.04 -12.15
CA PHE A 222 -2.29 5.64 -11.28
C PHE A 222 -3.19 4.62 -12.00
N SER A 223 -2.72 3.40 -12.20
CA SER A 223 -3.47 2.38 -12.95
C SER A 223 -4.68 1.82 -12.16
N THR A 224 -4.67 1.93 -10.82
CA THR A 224 -5.86 1.72 -10.00
C THR A 224 -6.46 3.03 -9.54
N ARG A 225 -7.77 3.19 -9.74
CA ARG A 225 -8.52 4.41 -9.44
C ARG A 225 -9.77 4.06 -8.64
N ILE A 226 -9.91 4.66 -7.48
CA ILE A 226 -11.06 4.50 -6.60
C ILE A 226 -11.94 5.74 -6.74
N LEU A 227 -13.20 5.55 -7.14
CA LEU A 227 -14.15 6.63 -7.36
C LEU A 227 -15.33 6.50 -6.40
N ILE A 228 -15.65 7.58 -5.67
CA ILE A 228 -16.76 7.63 -4.70
C ILE A 228 -17.52 8.93 -4.85
N ARG A 229 -18.86 8.90 -4.90
CA ARG A 229 -19.69 10.10 -5.10
C ARG A 229 -19.19 10.94 -6.27
N TYR A 230 -18.92 10.27 -7.39
CA TYR A 230 -18.30 10.87 -8.56
C TYR A 230 -19.37 11.37 -9.54
N SER A 231 -19.01 12.35 -10.35
CA SER A 231 -19.84 12.79 -11.48
C SER A 231 -19.50 11.99 -12.74
N ASP A 232 -20.40 12.00 -13.72
CA ASP A 232 -20.14 11.46 -15.07
C ASP A 232 -18.86 12.01 -15.70
N ARG A 233 -18.56 13.29 -15.41
CA ARG A 233 -17.32 13.92 -15.88
C ARG A 233 -16.09 13.31 -15.22
N ALA A 234 -16.13 13.08 -13.91
CA ALA A 234 -15.03 12.43 -13.20
C ALA A 234 -14.84 10.99 -13.72
N TRP A 235 -15.93 10.24 -13.92
CA TRP A 235 -15.88 8.90 -14.50
C TRP A 235 -15.18 8.88 -15.86
N LYS A 236 -15.64 9.70 -16.80
CA LYS A 236 -15.08 9.77 -18.17
C LYS A 236 -13.61 10.19 -18.22
N MET A 237 -13.19 11.00 -17.25
CA MET A 237 -11.83 11.53 -17.20
C MET A 237 -10.84 10.60 -16.52
N LEU A 238 -11.31 9.81 -15.55
CA LEU A 238 -10.44 8.97 -14.73
C LEU A 238 -10.51 7.50 -15.14
N THR A 239 -11.56 7.05 -15.80
CA THR A 239 -11.75 5.63 -16.12
C THR A 239 -11.86 5.42 -17.63
N ASP A 240 -11.38 4.27 -18.07
CA ASP A 240 -11.51 3.72 -19.43
C ASP A 240 -12.64 2.67 -19.50
N VAL A 241 -13.43 2.54 -18.42
CA VAL A 241 -14.46 1.51 -18.26
C VAL A 241 -15.73 1.90 -19.04
N TRP A 242 -16.20 0.96 -19.87
CA TRP A 242 -17.43 1.09 -20.64
C TRP A 242 -18.38 -0.11 -20.43
N PRO A 243 -19.70 0.10 -20.28
CA PRO A 243 -20.37 1.39 -20.19
C PRO A 243 -20.09 2.11 -18.85
N PRO A 244 -20.33 3.44 -18.77
CA PRO A 244 -20.20 4.17 -17.52
C PRO A 244 -21.06 3.58 -16.41
N GLN A 245 -20.51 3.45 -15.21
CA GLN A 245 -21.23 2.94 -14.05
C GLN A 245 -21.80 4.11 -13.23
N PRO A 246 -23.05 4.01 -12.75
CA PRO A 246 -23.62 5.04 -11.87
C PRO A 246 -22.84 5.11 -10.56
N SER A 247 -22.71 6.31 -10.00
CA SER A 247 -22.10 6.44 -8.67
C SER A 247 -23.03 5.85 -7.62
N PRO A 248 -22.55 4.93 -6.76
CA PRO A 248 -23.30 4.51 -5.58
C PRO A 248 -23.58 5.71 -4.66
N GLU A 249 -24.72 5.70 -3.99
CA GLU A 249 -25.15 6.78 -3.08
C GLU A 249 -24.83 6.44 -1.62
N GLU A 250 -24.70 5.15 -1.32
CA GLU A 250 -24.48 4.61 0.01
C GLU A 250 -23.13 5.06 0.60
N PRO A 251 -23.09 5.48 1.88
CA PRO A 251 -21.85 5.84 2.55
C PRO A 251 -20.80 4.72 2.51
N GLY A 252 -19.58 5.07 2.12
CA GLY A 252 -18.48 4.11 2.03
C GLY A 252 -18.58 3.15 0.84
N ARG A 253 -19.51 3.36 -0.08
CA ARG A 253 -19.61 2.59 -1.33
C ARG A 253 -19.05 3.38 -2.51
N GLY A 254 -18.42 2.68 -3.45
CA GLY A 254 -17.91 3.27 -4.68
C GLY A 254 -17.35 2.23 -5.63
N MET A 255 -16.61 2.69 -6.62
CA MET A 255 -16.05 1.85 -7.67
C MET A 255 -14.52 1.76 -7.54
N VAL A 256 -14.01 0.54 -7.55
CA VAL A 256 -12.58 0.27 -7.77
C VAL A 256 -12.39 -0.03 -9.25
N CYS A 257 -11.68 0.85 -9.96
CA CYS A 257 -11.47 0.77 -11.39
C CYS A 257 -10.02 0.45 -11.72
N ARG A 258 -9.81 -0.52 -12.60
CA ARG A 258 -8.49 -0.93 -13.08
C ARG A 258 -8.62 -1.68 -14.41
N ALA A 259 -7.70 -1.42 -15.34
CA ALA A 259 -7.55 -2.17 -16.59
C ALA A 259 -8.89 -2.35 -17.36
N GLY A 260 -9.62 -1.25 -17.58
CA GLY A 260 -10.90 -1.26 -18.29
C GLY A 260 -12.07 -1.92 -17.54
N LYS A 261 -11.88 -2.31 -16.27
CA LYS A 261 -12.90 -2.95 -15.43
C LYS A 261 -13.21 -2.10 -14.20
N ALA A 262 -14.45 -2.17 -13.73
CA ALA A 262 -14.87 -1.57 -12.47
C ALA A 262 -15.58 -2.59 -11.59
N ARG A 263 -15.31 -2.57 -10.29
CA ARG A 263 -15.97 -3.38 -9.27
C ARG A 263 -16.59 -2.46 -8.23
N GLU A 264 -17.90 -2.59 -8.01
CA GLU A 264 -18.56 -1.89 -6.92
C GLU A 264 -18.11 -2.50 -5.58
N THR A 265 -17.80 -1.66 -4.61
CA THR A 265 -17.15 -2.06 -3.37
C THR A 265 -17.70 -1.28 -2.19
N GLN A 266 -18.10 -1.99 -1.14
CA GLN A 266 -18.28 -1.42 0.19
C GLN A 266 -16.92 -1.38 0.87
N PHE A 267 -16.35 -0.18 1.00
CA PHE A 267 -15.01 0.02 1.54
C PHE A 267 -14.95 -0.26 3.03
N LEU A 268 -13.81 -0.80 3.45
CA LEU A 268 -13.46 -1.03 4.84
C LEU A 268 -13.47 0.28 5.62
N TYR A 269 -14.34 0.30 6.62
CA TYR A 269 -14.36 1.34 7.64
C TYR A 269 -13.46 0.94 8.82
N LEU A 270 -12.39 1.72 9.00
CA LEU A 270 -11.62 1.76 10.24
C LEU A 270 -11.77 3.14 10.89
N SER A 271 -12.17 3.14 12.16
CA SER A 271 -12.00 4.32 13.01
C SER A 271 -10.51 4.60 13.24
N GLU A 272 -10.21 5.81 13.71
CA GLU A 272 -8.85 6.21 14.09
C GLU A 272 -8.27 5.31 15.19
N GLU A 273 -9.09 4.93 16.16
CA GLU A 273 -8.70 4.08 17.28
C GLU A 273 -8.45 2.62 16.84
N GLU A 274 -9.32 2.07 15.98
CA GLU A 274 -9.14 0.72 15.43
C GLU A 274 -7.88 0.64 14.56
N ALA A 275 -7.63 1.66 13.73
CA ALA A 275 -6.43 1.74 12.92
C ALA A 275 -5.16 1.77 13.79
N ALA A 276 -5.12 2.62 14.82
CA ALA A 276 -3.99 2.67 15.74
C ALA A 276 -3.81 1.37 16.55
N THR A 277 -4.91 0.73 16.92
CA THR A 277 -4.91 -0.55 17.65
C THR A 277 -4.34 -1.66 16.78
N LEU A 278 -4.81 -1.80 15.54
CA LEU A 278 -4.30 -2.76 14.56
C LEU A 278 -2.77 -2.65 14.42
N VAL A 279 -2.26 -1.42 14.24
CA VAL A 279 -0.80 -1.17 14.10
C VAL A 279 -0.04 -1.55 15.36
N ARG A 280 -0.51 -1.13 16.53
CA ARG A 280 0.18 -1.40 17.82
C ARG A 280 0.18 -2.88 18.17
N GLU A 281 -0.92 -3.58 17.95
CA GLU A 281 -1.01 -5.03 18.19
C GLU A 281 -0.05 -5.79 17.28
N ALA A 282 -0.04 -5.47 15.98
CA ALA A 282 0.84 -6.12 15.02
C ALA A 282 2.32 -5.83 15.32
N HIS A 283 2.66 -4.59 15.68
CA HIS A 283 4.03 -4.24 16.08
C HIS A 283 4.48 -4.98 17.36
N ARG A 284 3.63 -5.08 18.38
CA ARG A 284 3.93 -5.87 19.59
C ARG A 284 4.12 -7.35 19.26
N ALA A 285 3.28 -7.91 18.38
CA ALA A 285 3.38 -9.30 17.96
C ALA A 285 4.70 -9.58 17.24
N ARG A 286 5.14 -8.70 16.33
CA ARG A 286 6.45 -8.81 15.65
C ARG A 286 7.61 -8.71 16.63
N ASN A 287 7.66 -7.66 17.46
CA ASN A 287 8.76 -7.49 18.42
C ASN A 287 8.81 -8.63 19.46
N GLY A 288 7.66 -9.15 19.87
CA GLY A 288 7.56 -10.31 20.76
C GLY A 288 8.02 -11.62 20.10
N ALA A 289 7.81 -11.77 18.79
CA ALA A 289 8.31 -12.89 18.00
C ALA A 289 9.83 -12.81 17.80
N ASP A 290 10.37 -11.62 17.49
CA ASP A 290 11.80 -11.37 17.30
C ASP A 290 12.58 -11.59 18.61
N ALA A 291 12.01 -11.18 19.76
CA ALA A 291 12.58 -11.45 21.08
C ALA A 291 12.65 -12.95 21.42
N ALA A 292 11.84 -13.81 20.79
CA ALA A 292 11.83 -15.25 20.99
C ALA A 292 12.73 -16.02 20.01
N GLU A 293 13.28 -15.37 18.98
CA GLU A 293 14.10 -15.98 17.94
C GLU A 293 15.49 -16.48 18.44
N PRO A 294 16.21 -15.75 19.33
CA PRO A 294 17.46 -16.26 19.93
C PRO A 294 17.25 -17.57 20.69
N ALA A 295 16.20 -17.65 21.50
CA ALA A 295 15.87 -18.84 22.29
C ALA A 295 15.47 -20.06 21.42
N ARG A 296 14.93 -19.83 20.22
CA ARG A 296 14.62 -20.90 19.25
C ARG A 296 15.85 -21.36 18.47
N ARG A 297 16.77 -20.45 18.13
CA ARG A 297 18.08 -20.79 17.54
C ARG A 297 18.90 -21.68 18.48
N ASP A 298 18.99 -21.33 19.76
CA ASP A 298 19.73 -22.11 20.75
C ASP A 298 19.13 -23.51 20.96
N ARG A 299 17.80 -23.63 21.04
CA ARG A 299 17.13 -24.93 21.14
C ARG A 299 17.30 -25.79 19.88
N ARG A 300 17.39 -25.18 18.69
CA ARG A 300 17.62 -25.88 17.42
C ARG A 300 19.07 -26.35 17.29
N GLN A 301 20.04 -25.53 17.68
CA GLN A 301 21.45 -25.91 17.75
C GLN A 301 21.67 -27.02 18.78
N ALA A 302 21.12 -26.89 19.99
CA ALA A 302 21.21 -27.93 21.02
C ALA A 302 20.58 -29.27 20.58
N ARG A 303 19.45 -29.24 19.85
CA ARG A 303 18.84 -30.44 19.25
C ARG A 303 19.70 -31.05 18.14
N GLN A 304 20.33 -30.23 17.31
CA GLN A 304 21.21 -30.70 16.24
C GLN A 304 22.51 -31.31 16.80
N GLU A 305 23.10 -30.73 17.83
CA GLU A 305 24.26 -31.31 18.53
C GLU A 305 23.90 -32.61 19.26
N ALA A 306 22.76 -32.67 19.94
CA ALA A 306 22.29 -33.89 20.59
C ALA A 306 22.06 -35.03 19.57
N PHE A 307 21.51 -34.70 18.40
CA PHE A 307 21.33 -35.67 17.31
C PHE A 307 22.67 -36.14 16.73
N ARG A 308 23.64 -35.24 16.54
CA ARG A 308 24.99 -35.55 16.06
C ARG A 308 25.75 -36.48 17.00
N ARG A 309 25.71 -36.20 18.31
CA ARG A 309 26.30 -37.06 19.35
C ARG A 309 25.67 -38.45 19.41
N THR A 310 24.35 -38.53 19.17
CA THR A 310 23.64 -39.81 19.13
C THR A 310 24.05 -40.66 17.92
N LEU A 311 24.27 -40.04 16.76
CA LEU A 311 24.77 -40.72 15.56
C LEU A 311 26.23 -41.17 15.71
N GLU A 312 27.09 -40.32 16.26
CA GLU A 312 28.50 -40.64 16.52
C GLU A 312 28.64 -41.80 17.53
N GLY A 313 27.84 -41.80 18.59
CA GLY A 313 27.80 -42.91 19.56
C GLY A 313 27.34 -44.24 18.95
N ARG A 314 26.33 -44.21 18.06
CA ARG A 314 25.86 -45.41 17.34
C ARG A 314 26.90 -45.93 16.35
N MET A 315 27.66 -45.05 15.69
CA MET A 315 28.73 -45.46 14.77
C MET A 315 29.97 -46.00 15.50
N ALA A 316 30.25 -45.55 16.73
CA ALA A 316 31.34 -46.08 17.56
C ALA A 316 31.05 -47.52 18.04
N LEU A 317 29.81 -47.78 18.48
CA LEU A 317 29.34 -49.13 18.86
C LEU A 317 29.39 -50.12 17.68
N HIS A 318 29.08 -49.65 16.48
CA HIS A 318 29.10 -50.50 15.28
C HIS A 318 30.52 -50.87 14.81
N ARG A 319 31.55 -50.11 15.21
CA ARG A 319 32.97 -50.44 14.95
C ARG A 319 33.56 -51.39 15.99
N GLN A 320 33.05 -51.39 17.22
CA GLN A 320 33.51 -52.31 18.28
C GLN A 320 32.88 -53.72 18.18
N GLY A 321 31.78 -53.89 17.46
CA GLY A 321 31.16 -55.21 17.19
C GLY A 321 31.65 -55.93 15.94
N ARG A 322 32.70 -55.43 15.27
CA ARG A 322 33.41 -56.10 14.17
C ARG A 322 34.90 -56.23 14.51
N LEU A 323 35.19 -56.95 15.58
CA LEU A 323 36.48 -57.59 15.86
C LEU A 323 36.19 -58.97 16.46
#